data_AF-A0A317ILC2-F1
#
_entry.id   AF-A0A317ILC2-F1
#
_cell.length_a   1.000
_cell.length_b   1.000
_cell.length_c   1.000
_cell.angle_alpha   90.00
_cell.angle_beta   90.00
_cell.angle_gamma   90.00
#
_symmetry.space_group_name_H-M   'P 1'
#
loop_
_entity.id
_entity.type
_entity.pdbx_description
1 polymer ?
#
loop_
_entity_poly.entity_id
_entity_poly.type
_entity_poly.pdbx_seq_one_letter_code
_entity_poly.pdbx_strand_id
1 'polypeptide(L)'
;MKCFRHTPWVLVSLLFALPAFAQFAGSSTSSPGLDLAGNWQPLMHEDQPERGAGPALVDYLGLPITDGARQFALSWDASRLTLPEHQCQVHIASYIYRGPLNLRIWEEKDPQSQRVSAIKQYISTYEQTRTIWMDGRPHPPETAAHTWMGFSTGKWEGNVLTVYTTHIKQGWVRRNGLPASDQASLVEHFIRYGNLMTHVSILTDPVYLTEPLIKTQDFQLNVQAGQNWLYPCEYVEEVANRPQGTVPHYLPAANPFEHEFAGRYKLPVEAALGGAETTYPEYQQRIKSGAAGNTALPAKVAAMPRIPRAPDPATAEIQALPVQGNVYMLSGAGGNVAVQVGQMGLVVVDTGLANMSDKLIAAIRKLSDRPLQYIVNTHMHADHTGGNEAVRKAGVTITGANVTGNLTDAAVGAQIIAHVNVLNRMSAPTGQQASTPFDSWPTETYVSGQKELFFNDEPIEIKHQPAAHTDGDSFVFFRHSDVVAAGDIFTTTSYPFIDLERGGSIQGEIDALNRLLDLVIPKHDEEGGTYVIPGHGRICDEFDVLEYRDMVTIIRDRVQASIKKGMTLEQVKTARLTLDYDSRYGSSDRFIEAVYKSLKGTK
;
A
#
# COMPACT_ATOMS: atom_id res chain seq x y z
N MET A 1 60.04 -38.28 71.09
CA MET A 1 60.64 -37.42 72.14
C MET A 1 59.91 -36.08 72.14
N LYS A 2 59.60 -35.58 73.33
CA LYS A 2 58.84 -34.35 73.61
C LYS A 2 59.62 -33.08 73.23
N CYS A 3 58.86 -31.98 73.11
CA CYS A 3 59.23 -30.56 73.32
C CYS A 3 59.99 -29.86 72.16
N PHE A 4 59.85 -28.56 71.88
CA PHE A 4 59.36 -27.40 72.64
C PHE A 4 58.93 -26.24 71.67
N ARG A 5 57.89 -25.48 72.07
CA ARG A 5 57.54 -24.04 71.83
C ARG A 5 57.71 -23.36 70.46
N HIS A 6 56.63 -22.69 70.00
CA HIS A 6 56.63 -21.24 69.66
C HIS A 6 55.21 -20.62 69.60
N THR A 7 55.13 -19.42 70.20
CA THR A 7 54.26 -18.23 70.07
C THR A 7 52.98 -18.23 69.18
N PRO A 8 51.85 -17.63 69.62
CA PRO A 8 50.65 -17.51 68.79
C PRO A 8 50.71 -16.27 67.88
N TRP A 9 50.43 -16.47 66.59
CA TRP A 9 50.13 -15.39 65.64
C TRP A 9 48.63 -15.28 65.45
N VAL A 10 48.10 -14.10 65.76
CA VAL A 10 46.73 -13.66 65.48
C VAL A 10 46.65 -13.34 63.99
N LEU A 11 45.82 -14.07 63.24
CA LEU A 11 45.44 -13.71 61.87
C LEU A 11 44.17 -12.85 61.94
N VAL A 12 44.34 -11.54 61.78
CA VAL A 12 43.27 -10.60 61.44
C VAL A 12 43.20 -10.49 59.93
N SER A 13 42.15 -11.04 59.33
CA SER A 13 41.78 -10.78 57.94
C SER A 13 41.11 -9.40 57.85
N LEU A 14 41.85 -8.41 57.36
CA LEU A 14 41.30 -7.09 57.01
C LEU A 14 40.49 -7.19 55.72
N LEU A 15 39.17 -6.99 55.81
CA LEU A 15 38.32 -6.62 54.68
C LEU A 15 38.71 -5.21 54.23
N PHE A 16 39.21 -5.08 52.99
CA PHE A 16 39.28 -3.79 52.30
C PHE A 16 37.90 -3.44 51.75
N ALA A 17 37.23 -2.48 52.39
CA ALA A 17 36.07 -1.80 51.82
C ALA A 17 36.56 -0.80 50.76
N LEU A 18 36.37 -1.13 49.48
CA LEU A 18 36.45 -0.18 48.39
C LEU A 18 35.18 0.69 48.42
N PRO A 19 35.27 2.03 48.36
CA PRO A 19 34.10 2.84 48.12
C PRO A 19 33.69 2.63 46.66
N ALA A 20 32.56 1.94 46.46
CA ALA A 20 31.88 1.91 45.18
C ALA A 20 31.37 3.34 44.89
N PHE A 21 32.20 4.15 44.24
CA PHE A 21 31.71 5.29 43.47
C PHE A 21 30.90 4.71 42.32
N ALA A 22 29.61 4.51 42.55
CA ALA A 22 28.65 4.38 41.48
C ALA A 22 28.74 5.67 40.65
N GLN A 23 29.41 5.58 39.51
CA GLN A 23 29.16 6.52 38.42
C GLN A 23 27.69 6.34 38.07
N PHE A 24 26.85 7.22 38.61
CA PHE A 24 25.61 7.60 37.96
C PHE A 24 26.02 8.18 36.61
N ALA A 25 26.19 7.31 35.61
CA ALA A 25 26.02 7.70 34.23
C ALA A 25 24.63 8.35 34.19
N GLY A 26 24.61 9.67 34.05
CA GLY A 26 23.37 10.42 33.95
C GLY A 26 22.52 9.73 32.90
N SER A 27 21.42 9.13 33.35
CA SER A 27 20.30 8.90 32.47
C SER A 27 20.01 10.27 31.89
N SER A 28 20.15 10.42 30.57
CA SER A 28 19.64 11.60 29.90
C SER A 28 18.16 11.66 30.25
N THR A 29 17.81 12.57 31.16
CA THR A 29 16.42 12.90 31.44
C THR A 29 15.91 13.50 30.15
N SER A 30 15.26 12.67 29.32
CA SER A 30 14.39 13.18 28.26
C SER A 30 13.50 14.22 28.90
N SER A 31 13.57 15.47 28.44
CA SER A 31 12.69 16.52 28.93
C SER A 31 11.26 15.97 28.93
N PRO A 32 10.49 16.07 30.02
CA PRO A 32 9.08 15.75 29.94
C PRO A 32 8.51 16.63 28.83
N GLY A 33 8.03 16.00 27.76
CA GLY A 33 7.43 16.69 26.63
C GLY A 33 6.29 17.58 27.12
N LEU A 34 5.99 18.63 26.37
CA LEU A 34 4.87 19.50 26.69
C LEU A 34 3.55 18.73 26.48
N ASP A 35 2.65 18.77 27.45
CA ASP A 35 1.34 18.11 27.31
C ASP A 35 0.57 18.72 26.13
N LEU A 36 0.15 17.90 25.17
CA LEU A 36 -0.67 18.30 24.01
C LEU A 36 -2.14 17.93 24.17
N ALA A 37 -2.52 17.28 25.27
CA ALA A 37 -3.88 16.82 25.49
C ALA A 37 -4.88 17.99 25.49
N GLY A 38 -6.03 17.74 24.89
CA GLY A 38 -7.10 18.72 24.76
C GLY A 38 -7.89 18.59 23.46
N ASN A 39 -8.88 19.45 23.32
CA ASN A 39 -9.60 19.66 22.07
C ASN A 39 -9.03 20.90 21.39
N TRP A 40 -8.74 20.80 20.10
CA TRP A 40 -8.06 21.80 19.31
C TRP A 40 -8.91 22.17 18.10
N GLN A 41 -9.25 23.46 17.99
CA GLN A 41 -10.05 24.00 16.89
C GLN A 41 -9.12 24.64 15.84
N PRO A 42 -9.27 24.35 14.54
CA PRO A 42 -8.47 24.99 13.50
C PRO A 42 -8.82 26.49 13.40
N LEU A 43 -7.80 27.36 13.29
CA LEU A 43 -8.01 28.81 13.18
C LEU A 43 -8.31 29.29 11.75
N MET A 44 -7.99 28.49 10.72
CA MET A 44 -8.25 28.77 9.29
C MET A 44 -7.94 30.21 8.83
N HIS A 45 -6.92 30.88 9.35
CA HIS A 45 -6.61 32.25 8.91
C HIS A 45 -5.62 32.27 7.73
N GLU A 46 -5.08 31.10 7.40
CA GLU A 46 -4.12 30.80 6.36
C GLU A 46 -4.76 30.04 5.20
N ASP A 47 -4.23 30.23 3.98
CA ASP A 47 -4.57 29.48 2.77
C ASP A 47 -6.08 29.35 2.49
N GLN A 48 -6.87 30.37 2.84
CA GLN A 48 -8.34 30.35 2.72
C GLN A 48 -8.88 29.81 1.38
N PRO A 49 -8.30 30.12 0.20
CA PRO A 49 -8.72 29.52 -1.07
C PRO A 49 -8.55 27.98 -1.17
N GLU A 50 -7.73 27.37 -0.31
CA GLU A 50 -7.59 25.93 -0.16
C GLU A 50 -8.47 25.32 0.93
N ARG A 51 -9.09 26.15 1.78
CA ARG A 51 -9.91 25.71 2.92
C ARG A 51 -11.40 25.75 2.55
N GLY A 52 -12.24 25.09 3.36
CA GLY A 52 -13.69 25.12 3.19
C GLY A 52 -14.16 24.50 1.87
N ALA A 53 -14.66 25.33 0.94
CA ALA A 53 -15.14 24.90 -0.38
C ALA A 53 -14.06 24.19 -1.21
N GLY A 54 -12.78 24.46 -0.90
CA GLY A 54 -11.65 23.83 -1.54
C GLY A 54 -11.13 24.59 -2.76
N PRO A 55 -10.02 24.12 -3.32
CA PRO A 55 -9.32 24.77 -4.43
C PRO A 55 -10.12 24.80 -5.73
N ALA A 56 -9.81 25.77 -6.60
CA ALA A 56 -10.30 25.74 -7.97
C ALA A 56 -9.70 24.57 -8.76
N LEU A 57 -10.41 24.11 -9.80
CA LEU A 57 -9.86 23.17 -10.78
C LEU A 57 -8.66 23.82 -11.49
N VAL A 58 -7.61 23.01 -11.69
CA VAL A 58 -6.37 23.44 -12.36
C VAL A 58 -5.70 24.63 -11.68
N ASP A 59 -5.85 24.75 -10.37
CA ASP A 59 -5.04 25.61 -9.51
C ASP A 59 -3.97 24.75 -8.83
N TYR A 60 -2.78 24.73 -9.40
CA TYR A 60 -1.60 24.05 -8.86
C TYR A 60 -0.48 25.06 -8.51
N LEU A 61 -0.83 26.33 -8.40
CA LEU A 61 0.11 27.42 -8.16
C LEU A 61 0.86 27.20 -6.85
N GLY A 62 2.18 27.37 -6.88
CA GLY A 62 3.01 27.28 -5.69
C GLY A 62 3.18 25.86 -5.14
N LEU A 63 2.90 24.83 -5.96
CA LEU A 63 3.11 23.43 -5.59
C LEU A 63 4.28 22.83 -6.38
N PRO A 64 5.22 22.15 -5.70
CA PRO A 64 6.39 21.54 -6.33
C PRO A 64 6.05 20.17 -6.92
N ILE A 65 5.19 20.14 -7.94
CA ILE A 65 4.67 18.89 -8.51
C ILE A 65 5.52 18.39 -9.68
N THR A 66 5.56 17.07 -9.89
CA THR A 66 6.19 16.45 -11.06
C THR A 66 5.32 16.60 -12.31
N ASP A 67 5.90 16.36 -13.49
CA ASP A 67 5.12 16.29 -14.74
C ASP A 67 4.07 15.17 -14.71
N GLY A 68 4.38 14.05 -14.04
CA GLY A 68 3.43 12.96 -13.81
C GLY A 68 2.24 13.39 -12.96
N ALA A 69 2.47 14.09 -11.84
CA ALA A 69 1.40 14.65 -11.01
C ALA A 69 0.53 15.64 -11.78
N ARG A 70 1.15 16.49 -12.62
CA ARG A 70 0.42 17.42 -13.49
C ARG A 70 -0.45 16.68 -14.50
N GLN A 71 0.07 15.63 -15.14
CA GLN A 71 -0.71 14.80 -16.07
C GLN A 71 -1.87 14.09 -15.37
N PHE A 72 -1.65 13.55 -14.16
CA PHE A 72 -2.70 12.93 -13.36
C PHE A 72 -3.83 13.93 -13.12
N ALA A 73 -3.49 15.11 -12.58
CA ALA A 73 -4.46 16.12 -12.21
C ALA A 73 -5.18 16.74 -13.42
N LEU A 74 -4.51 16.89 -14.56
CA LEU A 74 -5.15 17.31 -15.81
C LEU A 74 -6.08 16.23 -16.38
N SER A 75 -5.81 14.95 -16.12
CA SER A 75 -6.72 13.86 -16.53
C SER A 75 -7.89 13.65 -15.58
N TRP A 76 -7.81 14.20 -14.36
CA TRP A 76 -8.81 14.00 -13.32
C TRP A 76 -10.11 14.74 -13.64
N ASP A 77 -11.22 14.01 -13.53
CA ASP A 77 -12.58 14.54 -13.63
C ASP A 77 -13.22 14.50 -12.24
N ALA A 78 -13.79 15.63 -11.79
CA ALA A 78 -14.53 15.71 -10.53
C ALA A 78 -15.70 14.73 -10.45
N SER A 79 -16.24 14.31 -11.61
CA SER A 79 -17.24 13.27 -11.69
C SER A 79 -16.76 11.92 -11.15
N ARG A 80 -15.45 11.68 -10.94
CA ARG A 80 -14.95 10.50 -10.22
C ARG A 80 -15.54 10.40 -8.81
N LEU A 81 -15.72 11.53 -8.11
CA LEU A 81 -16.29 11.55 -6.75
C LEU A 81 -17.79 11.19 -6.71
N THR A 82 -18.44 11.12 -7.86
CA THR A 82 -19.84 10.66 -7.96
C THR A 82 -19.93 9.14 -8.14
N LEU A 83 -18.80 8.45 -8.34
CA LEU A 83 -18.76 6.99 -8.36
C LEU A 83 -18.99 6.47 -6.93
N PRO A 84 -19.91 5.53 -6.72
CA PRO A 84 -20.14 4.94 -5.39
C PRO A 84 -18.85 4.50 -4.69
N GLU A 85 -17.92 3.92 -5.44
CA GLU A 85 -16.65 3.39 -4.92
C GLU A 85 -15.68 4.48 -4.43
N HIS A 86 -15.92 5.76 -4.73
CA HIS A 86 -15.06 6.89 -4.33
C HIS A 86 -15.72 7.83 -3.31
N GLN A 87 -16.99 7.61 -2.96
CA GLN A 87 -17.75 8.57 -2.14
C GLN A 87 -17.38 8.54 -0.66
N CYS A 88 -16.81 7.43 -0.18
CA CYS A 88 -16.37 7.26 1.19
C CYS A 88 -14.86 7.37 1.39
N GLN A 89 -14.14 7.75 0.33
CA GLN A 89 -12.72 8.04 0.41
C GLN A 89 -12.46 9.20 1.39
N VAL A 90 -11.62 8.95 2.39
CA VAL A 90 -11.24 9.96 3.39
C VAL A 90 -9.90 10.62 3.07
N HIS A 91 -9.58 11.66 3.83
CA HIS A 91 -8.34 12.40 3.68
C HIS A 91 -7.18 11.73 4.42
N ILE A 92 -6.06 11.59 3.72
CA ILE A 92 -4.81 11.06 4.28
C ILE A 92 -4.19 12.00 5.32
N ALA A 93 -3.30 11.46 6.16
CA ALA A 93 -2.61 12.18 7.23
C ALA A 93 -1.98 13.52 6.80
N SER A 94 -1.42 13.61 5.59
CA SER A 94 -0.76 14.83 5.10
C SER A 94 -1.73 15.96 4.73
N TYR A 95 -3.02 15.66 4.57
CA TYR A 95 -4.03 16.62 4.14
C TYR A 95 -5.10 16.90 5.21
N ILE A 96 -5.47 15.89 5.99
CA ILE A 96 -6.64 15.94 6.89
C ILE A 96 -6.58 17.01 7.99
N TYR A 97 -5.38 17.41 8.46
CA TYR A 97 -5.23 18.49 9.46
C TYR A 97 -5.62 19.88 8.94
N ARG A 98 -5.81 20.01 7.62
CA ARG A 98 -6.36 21.23 6.98
C ARG A 98 -7.88 21.20 6.94
N GLY A 99 -8.50 20.10 7.34
CA GLY A 99 -9.94 19.97 7.46
C GLY A 99 -10.55 20.96 8.46
N PRO A 100 -11.88 21.15 8.43
CA PRO A 100 -12.52 22.19 9.21
C PRO A 100 -12.87 21.83 10.65
N LEU A 101 -12.76 20.55 11.01
CA LEU A 101 -13.28 20.05 12.27
C LEU A 101 -12.18 19.87 13.33
N ASN A 102 -12.63 19.64 14.57
CA ASN A 102 -11.78 19.61 15.75
C ASN A 102 -10.84 18.40 15.78
N LEU A 103 -9.63 18.64 16.28
CA LEU A 103 -8.62 17.63 16.62
C LEU A 103 -8.63 17.42 18.14
N ARG A 104 -8.85 16.20 18.60
CA ARG A 104 -8.71 15.81 20.00
C ARG A 104 -7.44 15.01 20.20
N ILE A 105 -6.67 15.33 21.24
CA ILE A 105 -5.41 14.67 21.59
C ILE A 105 -5.48 14.16 23.03
N TRP A 106 -4.97 12.96 23.29
CA TRP A 106 -4.73 12.44 24.64
C TRP A 106 -3.52 11.49 24.67
N GLU A 107 -2.97 11.25 25.85
CA GLU A 107 -1.84 10.36 26.05
C GLU A 107 -2.29 8.99 26.56
N GLU A 108 -1.63 7.93 26.08
CA GLU A 108 -1.60 6.63 26.72
C GLU A 108 -0.25 6.46 27.43
N LYS A 109 -0.30 5.94 28.65
CA LYS A 109 0.88 5.73 29.49
C LYS A 109 1.03 4.26 29.81
N ASP A 110 2.28 3.79 29.80
CA ASP A 110 2.61 2.47 30.32
C ASP A 110 2.24 2.42 31.82
N PRO A 111 1.44 1.44 32.26
CA PRO A 111 0.90 1.44 33.62
C PRO A 111 1.99 1.32 34.69
N GLN A 112 3.14 0.73 34.39
CA GLN A 112 4.22 0.51 35.34
C GLN A 112 5.18 1.70 35.43
N SER A 113 5.69 2.17 34.29
CA SER A 113 6.68 3.23 34.20
C SER A 113 6.08 4.63 34.15
N GLN A 114 4.76 4.74 33.89
CA GLN A 114 4.03 6.01 33.67
C GLN A 114 4.59 6.87 32.52
N ARG A 115 5.47 6.29 31.69
CA ARG A 115 5.96 6.94 30.47
C ARG A 115 4.87 6.92 29.41
N VAL A 116 4.78 8.00 28.63
CA VAL A 116 3.88 8.06 27.48
C VAL A 116 4.32 7.00 26.47
N SER A 117 3.46 6.02 26.22
CA SER A 117 3.69 4.94 25.25
C SER A 117 3.10 5.30 23.89
N ALA A 118 2.04 6.09 23.86
CA ALA A 118 1.44 6.63 22.64
C ALA A 118 0.76 7.97 22.88
N ILE A 119 0.71 8.79 21.84
CA ILE A 119 -0.18 9.95 21.74
C ILE A 119 -1.29 9.57 20.77
N LYS A 120 -2.53 9.66 21.22
CA LYS A 120 -3.71 9.36 20.44
C LYS A 120 -4.33 10.64 19.91
N GLN A 121 -4.81 10.56 18.69
CA GLN A 121 -5.53 11.63 18.05
C GLN A 121 -6.85 11.11 17.51
N TYR A 122 -7.87 11.96 17.61
CA TYR A 122 -9.15 11.81 16.96
C TYR A 122 -9.44 13.10 16.19
N ILE A 123 -9.59 12.99 14.89
CA ILE A 123 -9.92 14.12 14.02
C ILE A 123 -11.39 13.95 13.64
N SER A 124 -12.20 14.94 13.98
CA SER A 124 -13.66 14.84 13.77
C SER A 124 -14.03 14.80 12.29
N THR A 125 -13.15 15.28 11.41
CA THR A 125 -13.27 15.11 9.95
C THR A 125 -13.14 13.62 9.62
N TYR A 126 -14.22 13.00 9.14
CA TYR A 126 -14.29 11.56 8.81
C TYR A 126 -13.96 10.63 9.97
N GLU A 127 -14.22 11.04 11.22
CA GLU A 127 -14.01 10.21 12.42
C GLU A 127 -12.63 9.54 12.55
N GLN A 128 -11.59 10.13 11.93
CA GLN A 128 -10.30 9.48 11.80
C GLN A 128 -9.57 9.38 13.13
N THR A 129 -8.97 8.22 13.37
CA THR A 129 -8.13 7.98 14.55
C THR A 129 -6.68 7.76 14.14
N ARG A 130 -5.75 8.27 14.96
CA ARG A 130 -4.32 8.07 14.74
C ARG A 130 -3.62 7.77 16.04
N THR A 131 -2.70 6.82 15.97
CA THR A 131 -1.78 6.50 17.09
C THR A 131 -0.37 6.91 16.69
N ILE A 132 0.22 7.78 17.49
CA ILE A 132 1.63 8.16 17.41
C ILE A 132 2.37 7.39 18.50
N TRP A 133 3.13 6.37 18.12
CA TRP A 133 3.88 5.54 19.07
C TRP A 133 5.12 6.28 19.59
N MET A 134 5.27 6.35 20.91
CA MET A 134 6.32 7.12 21.58
C MET A 134 7.45 6.25 22.14
N ASP A 135 7.40 4.94 21.90
CA ASP A 135 8.31 3.94 22.47
C ASP A 135 9.51 3.60 21.57
N GLY A 136 9.66 4.30 20.44
CA GLY A 136 10.78 4.11 19.52
C GLY A 136 10.74 2.80 18.73
N ARG A 137 9.59 2.14 18.67
CA ARG A 137 9.41 0.95 17.81
C ARG A 137 9.72 1.28 16.34
N PRO A 138 10.22 0.31 15.56
CA PRO A 138 10.43 0.51 14.14
C PRO A 138 9.09 0.67 13.40
N HIS A 139 9.12 1.35 12.25
CA HIS A 139 7.99 1.32 11.32
C HIS A 139 7.81 -0.10 10.74
N PRO A 140 6.58 -0.50 10.37
CA PRO A 140 6.32 -1.77 9.72
C PRO A 140 7.17 -2.01 8.47
N PRO A 141 7.28 -3.27 8.01
CA PRO A 141 7.88 -3.60 6.72
C PRO A 141 7.08 -3.00 5.56
N GLU A 142 7.74 -2.75 4.42
CA GLU A 142 7.10 -2.13 3.24
C GLU A 142 5.90 -2.91 2.69
N THR A 143 5.82 -4.22 2.96
CA THR A 143 4.72 -5.10 2.54
C THR A 143 3.51 -5.06 3.48
N ALA A 144 3.57 -4.32 4.58
CA ALA A 144 2.44 -4.15 5.50
C ALA A 144 1.31 -3.33 4.87
N ALA A 145 0.09 -3.51 5.39
CA ALA A 145 -1.07 -2.74 4.94
C ALA A 145 -0.88 -1.24 5.21
N HIS A 146 -1.38 -0.41 4.29
CA HIS A 146 -1.42 1.04 4.45
C HIS A 146 -2.77 1.49 4.99
N THR A 147 -2.78 2.59 5.73
CA THR A 147 -3.99 3.24 6.26
C THR A 147 -4.05 4.71 5.82
N TRP A 148 -5.21 5.34 5.91
CA TRP A 148 -5.40 6.77 5.64
C TRP A 148 -4.50 7.62 6.55
N MET A 149 -4.41 7.25 7.82
CA MET A 149 -3.60 7.97 8.82
C MET A 149 -2.14 7.49 8.90
N GLY A 150 -1.80 6.42 8.16
CA GLY A 150 -0.49 5.78 8.16
C GLY A 150 -0.04 5.20 9.50
N PHE A 151 1.21 4.75 9.54
CA PHE A 151 1.89 4.33 10.76
C PHE A 151 2.83 5.43 11.27
N SER A 152 2.59 5.89 12.51
CA SER A 152 3.29 7.05 13.06
C SER A 152 4.13 6.71 14.29
N THR A 153 5.36 7.23 14.34
CA THR A 153 6.20 7.25 15.55
C THR A 153 6.54 8.69 15.92
N GLY A 154 6.68 8.98 17.20
CA GLY A 154 6.93 10.32 17.71
C GLY A 154 8.14 10.39 18.64
N LYS A 155 8.79 11.54 18.65
CA LYS A 155 9.91 11.86 19.55
C LYS A 155 9.82 13.32 19.99
N TRP A 156 10.13 13.56 21.25
CA TRP A 156 10.28 14.90 21.80
C TRP A 156 11.68 15.47 21.54
N GLU A 157 11.72 16.66 20.96
CA GLU A 157 12.92 17.46 20.72
C GLU A 157 12.76 18.81 21.44
N GLY A 158 13.19 18.85 22.71
CA GLY A 158 12.81 19.94 23.61
C GLY A 158 11.29 19.94 23.84
N ASN A 159 10.63 21.04 23.45
CA ASN A 159 9.17 21.20 23.57
C ASN A 159 8.43 20.97 22.24
N VAL A 160 9.12 20.44 21.22
CA VAL A 160 8.53 20.11 19.91
C VAL A 160 8.33 18.59 19.85
N LEU A 161 7.11 18.16 19.54
CA LEU A 161 6.86 16.77 19.19
C LEU A 161 7.09 16.63 17.68
N THR A 162 8.14 15.89 17.32
CA THR A 162 8.43 15.51 15.93
C THR A 162 7.82 14.13 15.67
N VAL A 163 6.99 14.01 14.63
CA VAL A 163 6.30 12.78 14.26
C VAL A 163 6.74 12.35 12.86
N TYR A 164 7.00 11.06 12.69
CA TYR A 164 7.38 10.43 11.43
C TYR A 164 6.32 9.45 11.00
N THR A 165 5.90 9.50 9.74
CA THR A 165 4.78 8.69 9.23
C THR A 165 5.07 8.11 7.87
N THR A 166 4.75 6.83 7.72
CA THR A 166 4.82 6.05 6.47
C THR A 166 3.60 5.15 6.36
N HIS A 167 3.54 4.26 5.37
CA HIS A 167 2.39 3.36 5.14
C HIS A 167 1.07 4.11 4.97
N ILE A 168 1.13 5.25 4.28
CA ILE A 168 -0.02 6.10 3.99
C ILE A 168 -0.64 5.57 2.70
N LYS A 169 -1.98 5.47 2.64
CA LYS A 169 -2.69 5.17 1.39
C LYS A 169 -2.45 6.26 0.34
N GLN A 170 -2.70 5.94 -0.93
CA GLN A 170 -2.81 6.99 -1.95
C GLN A 170 -3.94 7.94 -1.56
N GLY A 171 -3.74 9.24 -1.78
CA GLY A 171 -4.75 10.25 -1.48
C GLY A 171 -4.50 11.52 -2.28
N TRP A 172 -4.67 12.67 -1.63
CA TRP A 172 -4.66 13.97 -2.29
C TRP A 172 -3.64 14.90 -1.62
N VAL A 173 -2.85 15.60 -2.42
CA VAL A 173 -2.16 16.81 -1.96
C VAL A 173 -3.15 17.98 -1.89
N ARG A 174 -4.11 18.00 -2.82
CA ARG A 174 -5.15 19.03 -2.94
C ARG A 174 -6.40 18.42 -3.59
N ARG A 175 -7.59 18.77 -3.10
CA ARG A 175 -8.89 18.25 -3.57
C ARG A 175 -9.34 18.88 -4.91
N ASN A 176 -8.46 18.89 -5.92
CA ASN A 176 -8.76 19.31 -7.30
C ASN A 176 -8.11 18.39 -8.35
N GLY A 177 -7.81 17.15 -7.98
CA GLY A 177 -7.15 16.19 -8.86
C GLY A 177 -5.68 15.95 -8.56
N LEU A 178 -5.03 16.74 -7.69
CA LEU A 178 -3.61 16.52 -7.37
C LEU A 178 -3.41 15.35 -6.39
N PRO A 179 -2.76 14.26 -6.84
CA PRO A 179 -2.60 13.07 -6.03
C PRO A 179 -1.43 13.19 -5.04
N ALA A 180 -1.51 12.39 -3.99
CA ALA A 180 -0.38 11.96 -3.17
C ALA A 180 -0.27 10.43 -3.27
N SER A 181 0.93 9.90 -3.47
CA SER A 181 1.16 8.48 -3.65
C SER A 181 1.18 7.71 -2.34
N ASP A 182 1.05 6.39 -2.43
CA ASP A 182 1.27 5.49 -1.30
C ASP A 182 2.75 5.33 -0.91
N GLN A 183 3.68 5.95 -1.66
CA GLN A 183 5.10 6.09 -1.28
C GLN A 183 5.39 7.38 -0.51
N ALA A 184 4.36 8.19 -0.25
CA ALA A 184 4.48 9.40 0.54
C ALA A 184 4.96 9.11 1.97
N SER A 185 5.78 10.02 2.48
CA SER A 185 6.20 10.06 3.86
C SER A 185 5.96 11.45 4.43
N LEU A 186 5.67 11.51 5.71
CA LEU A 186 5.26 12.74 6.37
C LEU A 186 6.08 12.92 7.65
N VAL A 187 6.72 14.08 7.76
CA VAL A 187 7.34 14.56 9.00
C VAL A 187 6.52 15.72 9.51
N GLU A 188 6.09 15.66 10.76
CA GLU A 188 5.29 16.71 11.39
C GLU A 188 5.98 17.25 12.63
N HIS A 189 5.77 18.53 12.90
CA HIS A 189 6.16 19.16 14.15
C HIS A 189 4.93 19.78 14.81
N PHE A 190 4.63 19.33 16.03
CA PHE A 190 3.61 19.92 16.88
C PHE A 190 4.29 20.84 17.90
N ILE A 191 4.00 22.13 17.82
CA ILE A 191 4.63 23.19 18.60
C ILE A 191 3.54 23.93 19.37
N ARG A 192 3.48 23.76 20.69
CA ARG A 192 2.47 24.42 21.52
C ARG A 192 3.03 25.63 22.26
N TYR A 193 2.30 26.75 22.18
CA TYR A 193 2.51 27.99 22.93
C TYR A 193 1.22 28.38 23.66
N GLY A 194 1.12 28.02 24.95
CA GLY A 194 -0.07 28.27 25.76
C GLY A 194 -1.31 27.58 25.18
N ASN A 195 -2.27 28.38 24.70
CA ASN A 195 -3.52 27.94 24.09
C ASN A 195 -3.46 27.88 22.55
N LEU A 196 -2.29 28.07 21.95
CA LEU A 196 -2.06 27.93 20.51
C LEU A 196 -1.15 26.73 20.25
N MET A 197 -1.43 26.00 19.18
CA MET A 197 -0.57 24.93 18.68
C MET A 197 -0.38 25.10 17.17
N THR A 198 0.87 25.29 16.77
CA THR A 198 1.26 25.26 15.36
C THR A 198 1.61 23.84 14.98
N HIS A 199 1.00 23.36 13.90
CA HIS A 199 1.30 22.09 13.27
C HIS A 199 1.98 22.35 11.93
N VAL A 200 3.26 21.97 11.83
CA VAL A 200 4.03 22.02 10.59
C VAL A 200 4.04 20.61 9.99
N SER A 201 3.62 20.48 8.73
CA SER A 201 3.66 19.22 7.98
C SER A 201 4.66 19.34 6.83
N ILE A 202 5.58 18.39 6.73
CA ILE A 202 6.58 18.27 5.67
C ILE A 202 6.30 16.97 4.92
N LEU A 203 5.56 17.08 3.81
CA LEU A 203 5.21 15.96 2.95
C LEU A 203 6.33 15.72 1.93
N THR A 204 6.81 14.49 1.86
CA THR A 204 7.75 14.03 0.85
C THR A 204 7.11 12.91 0.05
N ASP A 205 7.01 13.08 -1.27
CA ASP A 205 6.42 12.09 -2.17
C ASP A 205 7.31 11.95 -3.41
N PRO A 206 8.04 10.84 -3.57
CA PRO A 206 8.96 10.66 -4.69
C PRO A 206 8.26 10.48 -6.05
N VAL A 207 6.95 10.20 -6.05
CA VAL A 207 6.17 9.99 -7.27
C VAL A 207 5.64 11.33 -7.81
N TYR A 208 5.06 12.15 -6.92
CA TYR A 208 4.28 13.32 -7.32
C TYR A 208 4.86 14.68 -6.93
N LEU A 209 5.89 14.72 -6.08
CA LEU A 209 6.56 15.96 -5.68
C LEU A 209 8.03 15.99 -6.12
N THR A 210 8.51 17.15 -6.57
CA THR A 210 9.92 17.37 -6.94
C THR A 210 10.78 17.77 -5.75
N GLU A 211 10.17 18.30 -4.69
CA GLU A 211 10.80 18.68 -3.42
C GLU A 211 9.76 18.58 -2.29
N PRO A 212 10.16 18.51 -1.01
CA PRO A 212 9.22 18.41 0.10
C PRO A 212 8.21 19.58 0.13
N LEU A 213 6.93 19.27 0.24
CA LEU A 213 5.86 20.24 0.40
C LEU A 213 5.66 20.54 1.88
N ILE A 214 5.95 21.79 2.27
CA ILE A 214 5.82 22.27 3.64
C ILE A 214 4.53 23.07 3.77
N LYS A 215 3.69 22.70 4.73
CA LYS A 215 2.48 23.44 5.10
C LYS A 215 2.46 23.67 6.60
N THR A 216 1.87 24.79 7.01
CA THR A 216 1.64 25.14 8.41
C THR A 216 0.17 25.41 8.63
N GLN A 217 -0.36 24.98 9.76
CA GLN A 217 -1.69 25.37 10.22
C GLN A 217 -1.67 25.55 11.73
N ASP A 218 -2.52 26.45 12.22
CA ASP A 218 -2.63 26.73 13.63
C ASP A 218 -3.96 26.26 14.21
N PHE A 219 -3.87 25.76 15.44
CA PHE A 219 -4.99 25.36 16.25
C PHE A 219 -5.05 26.19 17.53
N GLN A 220 -6.27 26.43 17.99
CA GLN A 220 -6.54 27.03 19.29
C GLN A 220 -7.15 26.00 20.23
N LEU A 221 -6.68 25.96 21.48
CA LEU A 221 -7.22 25.10 22.52
C LEU A 221 -8.68 25.50 22.77
N ASN A 222 -9.59 24.56 22.51
CA ASN A 222 -11.00 24.68 22.81
C ASN A 222 -11.29 24.06 24.18
N VAL A 223 -11.62 24.91 25.15
CA VAL A 223 -11.95 24.51 26.53
C VAL A 223 -13.41 24.09 26.69
N GLN A 224 -14.25 24.27 25.66
CA GLN A 224 -15.58 23.71 25.61
C GLN A 224 -15.52 22.28 25.06
N ALA A 225 -16.49 21.45 25.44
CA ALA A 225 -16.65 20.15 24.81
C ALA A 225 -16.85 20.35 23.30
N GLY A 226 -15.92 19.84 22.50
CA GLY A 226 -16.07 19.85 21.05
C GLY A 226 -17.34 19.11 20.66
N GLN A 227 -18.10 19.68 19.72
CA GLN A 227 -19.14 18.92 19.03
C GLN A 227 -18.41 18.03 18.01
N ASN A 228 -18.43 16.72 18.24
CA ASN A 228 -18.01 15.77 17.22
C ASN A 228 -19.24 15.50 16.35
N TRP A 229 -19.13 15.76 15.05
CA TRP A 229 -20.11 15.23 14.12
C TRP A 229 -19.73 13.80 13.79
N LEU A 230 -20.72 12.92 13.91
CA LEU A 230 -20.65 11.62 13.27
C LEU A 230 -20.68 11.86 11.76
N TYR A 231 -19.79 11.22 11.03
CA TYR A 231 -19.77 11.15 9.58
C TYR A 231 -20.22 9.74 9.17
N PRO A 232 -21.53 9.47 9.12
CA PRO A 232 -22.02 8.22 8.56
C PRO A 232 -21.82 8.28 7.05
N CYS A 233 -20.72 7.73 6.55
CA CYS A 233 -20.56 7.62 5.11
C CYS A 233 -21.52 6.57 4.56
N GLU A 234 -22.45 7.01 3.72
CA GLU A 234 -23.30 6.16 2.90
C GLU A 234 -23.10 6.59 1.45
N TYR A 235 -22.61 5.69 0.61
CA TYR A 235 -22.55 5.96 -0.81
C TYR A 235 -23.94 5.84 -1.43
N VAL A 236 -24.17 6.62 -2.49
CA VAL A 236 -25.41 6.59 -3.27
C VAL A 236 -25.11 6.64 -4.75
N GLU A 237 -26.03 6.14 -5.57
CA GLU A 237 -25.95 6.34 -7.00
C GLU A 237 -26.32 7.80 -7.35
N GLU A 238 -25.33 8.65 -7.57
CA GLU A 238 -25.56 10.05 -7.94
C GLU A 238 -25.87 10.23 -9.45
N VAL A 239 -25.45 9.28 -10.29
CA VAL A 239 -25.63 9.32 -11.75
C VAL A 239 -26.25 8.02 -12.25
N ALA A 240 -27.59 7.98 -12.23
CA ALA A 240 -28.45 6.80 -12.45
C ALA A 240 -28.35 6.04 -13.79
N ASN A 241 -27.45 6.43 -14.70
CA ASN A 241 -27.29 5.80 -16.02
C ASN A 241 -25.82 5.73 -16.46
N ARG A 242 -24.86 5.82 -15.54
CA ARG A 242 -23.46 5.65 -15.88
C ARG A 242 -23.22 4.18 -16.24
N PRO A 243 -22.61 3.85 -17.40
CA PRO A 243 -22.26 2.47 -17.70
C PRO A 243 -21.31 1.92 -16.63
N GLN A 244 -21.59 0.71 -16.14
CA GLN A 244 -20.77 0.03 -15.14
C GLN A 244 -19.30 -0.05 -15.60
N GLY A 245 -18.37 0.17 -14.67
CA GLY A 245 -16.94 0.18 -14.96
C GLY A 245 -16.43 1.42 -15.71
N THR A 246 -17.27 2.44 -15.93
CA THR A 246 -16.81 3.73 -16.45
C THR A 246 -16.07 4.51 -15.37
N VAL A 247 -14.84 4.90 -15.66
CA VAL A 247 -14.04 5.78 -14.80
C VAL A 247 -13.99 7.16 -15.46
N PRO A 248 -14.66 8.20 -14.92
CA PRO A 248 -14.63 9.54 -15.49
C PRO A 248 -13.19 10.09 -15.52
N HIS A 249 -12.74 10.53 -16.69
CA HIS A 249 -11.43 11.14 -16.88
C HIS A 249 -11.40 11.95 -18.17
N TYR A 250 -10.48 12.91 -18.24
CA TYR A 250 -10.14 13.60 -19.48
C TYR A 250 -9.03 12.85 -20.21
N LEU A 251 -9.17 12.73 -21.53
CA LEU A 251 -8.07 12.33 -22.39
C LEU A 251 -6.97 13.42 -22.37
N PRO A 252 -5.71 13.06 -22.70
CA PRO A 252 -4.63 14.04 -22.79
C PRO A 252 -5.01 15.25 -23.65
N ALA A 253 -4.79 16.45 -23.11
CA ALA A 253 -5.15 17.76 -23.70
C ALA A 253 -6.66 17.98 -23.96
N ALA A 254 -7.55 17.25 -23.26
CA ALA A 254 -9.00 17.38 -23.38
C ALA A 254 -9.68 17.98 -22.14
N ASN A 255 -8.93 18.42 -21.13
CA ASN A 255 -9.50 19.01 -19.92
C ASN A 255 -10.07 20.41 -20.24
N PRO A 256 -11.39 20.62 -20.11
CA PRO A 256 -12.01 21.90 -20.47
C PRO A 256 -11.66 23.05 -19.52
N PHE A 257 -11.14 22.73 -18.32
CA PHE A 257 -10.84 23.70 -17.27
C PHE A 257 -9.39 24.18 -17.28
N GLU A 258 -8.53 23.66 -18.16
CA GLU A 258 -7.08 23.92 -18.17
C GLU A 258 -6.73 25.42 -18.20
N HIS A 259 -7.53 26.23 -18.88
CA HIS A 259 -7.31 27.67 -19.02
C HIS A 259 -8.19 28.53 -18.11
N GLU A 260 -9.17 27.95 -17.40
CA GLU A 260 -10.20 28.74 -16.70
C GLU A 260 -9.60 29.53 -15.53
N PHE A 261 -8.84 28.88 -14.67
CA PHE A 261 -8.22 29.52 -13.50
C PHE A 261 -7.23 30.60 -13.93
N ALA A 262 -6.31 30.27 -14.84
CA ALA A 262 -5.33 31.22 -15.37
C ALA A 262 -6.00 32.43 -16.03
N GLY A 263 -7.04 32.20 -16.84
CA GLY A 263 -7.82 33.26 -17.49
C GLY A 263 -8.53 34.18 -16.49
N ARG A 264 -9.16 33.61 -15.45
CA ARG A 264 -9.85 34.36 -14.39
C ARG A 264 -8.91 35.33 -13.67
N TYR A 265 -7.69 34.89 -13.39
CA TYR A 265 -6.69 35.68 -12.65
C TYR A 265 -5.67 36.40 -13.53
N LYS A 266 -5.79 36.30 -14.87
CA LYS A 266 -4.88 36.89 -15.85
C LYS A 266 -3.42 36.45 -15.63
N LEU A 267 -3.23 35.17 -15.35
CA LEU A 267 -1.94 34.52 -15.17
C LEU A 267 -1.51 33.79 -16.45
N PRO A 268 -0.20 33.62 -16.69
CA PRO A 268 0.29 32.59 -17.62
C PRO A 268 -0.25 31.21 -17.22
N VAL A 269 -0.62 30.39 -18.20
CA VAL A 269 -1.19 29.05 -17.95
C VAL A 269 -0.18 28.17 -17.22
N GLU A 270 1.09 28.25 -17.62
CA GLU A 270 2.21 27.52 -17.04
C GLU A 270 2.36 27.82 -15.53
N ALA A 271 2.05 29.05 -15.09
CA ALA A 271 2.09 29.41 -13.68
C ALA A 271 0.98 28.71 -12.88
N ALA A 272 -0.21 28.56 -13.45
CA ALA A 272 -1.33 27.85 -12.82
C ALA A 272 -1.10 26.34 -12.74
N LEU A 273 -0.26 25.79 -13.62
CA LEU A 273 0.07 24.37 -13.71
C LEU A 273 1.18 23.90 -12.75
N GLY A 274 1.62 24.77 -11.83
CA GLY A 274 2.58 24.43 -10.78
C GLY A 274 3.98 24.06 -11.28
N GLY A 275 4.80 23.53 -10.37
CA GLY A 275 6.22 23.25 -10.59
C GLY A 275 7.07 23.89 -9.51
N ALA A 276 8.23 23.30 -9.21
CA ALA A 276 9.12 23.76 -8.15
C ALA A 276 9.46 25.25 -8.28
N GLU A 277 9.72 25.74 -9.49
CA GLU A 277 10.02 27.15 -9.72
C GLU A 277 8.89 28.07 -9.25
N THR A 278 7.63 27.62 -9.27
CA THR A 278 6.47 28.42 -8.86
C THR A 278 6.36 28.59 -7.35
N THR A 279 7.11 27.81 -6.56
CA THR A 279 7.14 27.91 -5.08
C THR A 279 8.00 29.07 -4.59
N TYR A 280 8.86 29.63 -5.45
CA TYR A 280 9.87 30.61 -5.07
C TYR A 280 9.45 32.07 -5.43
N PRO A 281 9.75 33.07 -4.57
CA PRO A 281 9.38 34.47 -4.80
C PRO A 281 9.91 35.06 -6.13
N GLU A 282 11.05 34.58 -6.60
CA GLU A 282 11.70 34.98 -7.85
C GLU A 282 10.81 34.72 -9.08
N TYR A 283 9.91 33.74 -9.01
CA TYR A 283 8.99 33.43 -10.10
C TYR A 283 8.01 34.58 -10.39
N GLN A 284 7.62 35.35 -9.35
CA GLN A 284 6.80 36.54 -9.53
C GLN A 284 7.49 37.59 -10.40
N GLN A 285 8.83 37.69 -10.33
CA GLN A 285 9.59 38.60 -11.18
C GLN A 285 9.61 38.12 -12.63
N ARG A 286 9.69 36.80 -12.86
CA ARG A 286 9.61 36.19 -14.20
C ARG A 286 8.26 36.42 -14.87
N ILE A 287 7.17 36.31 -14.11
CA ILE A 287 5.83 36.65 -14.61
C ILE A 287 5.79 38.12 -15.04
N LYS A 288 6.29 39.05 -14.19
CA LYS A 288 6.30 40.49 -14.47
C LYS A 288 7.17 40.88 -15.67
N SER A 289 8.27 40.16 -15.92
CA SER A 289 9.16 40.43 -17.05
C SER A 289 8.69 39.82 -18.37
N GLY A 290 7.56 39.09 -18.38
CA GLY A 290 7.07 38.37 -19.55
C GLY A 290 7.92 37.15 -19.92
N ALA A 291 8.83 36.72 -19.03
CA ALA A 291 9.73 35.59 -19.21
C ALA A 291 9.19 34.29 -18.59
N ALA A 292 7.88 34.22 -18.30
CA ALA A 292 7.20 33.00 -17.90
C ALA A 292 7.10 32.07 -19.12
N GLY A 293 8.15 31.27 -19.33
CA GLY A 293 8.24 30.22 -20.33
C GLY A 293 9.25 29.16 -19.89
N ASN A 294 9.05 27.91 -20.38
CA ASN A 294 9.71 26.64 -20.02
C ASN A 294 11.23 26.68 -19.78
N THR A 295 11.67 27.29 -18.68
CA THR A 295 13.04 27.19 -18.18
C THR A 295 12.98 26.83 -16.71
N ALA A 296 12.95 25.52 -16.46
CA ALA A 296 13.08 24.93 -15.14
C ALA A 296 14.29 25.55 -14.44
N LEU A 297 14.09 26.12 -13.25
CA LEU A 297 15.20 26.37 -12.35
C LEU A 297 15.80 25.01 -11.98
N PRO A 298 17.13 24.87 -11.84
CA PRO A 298 17.72 23.62 -11.38
C PRO A 298 17.15 23.32 -10.00
N ALA A 299 16.41 22.21 -9.89
CA ALA A 299 15.87 21.73 -8.63
C ALA A 299 17.04 21.54 -7.65
N LYS A 300 17.02 22.27 -6.54
CA LYS A 300 17.89 21.95 -5.41
C LYS A 300 17.24 20.78 -4.68
N VAL A 301 17.61 19.56 -5.06
CA VAL A 301 17.20 18.35 -4.33
C VAL A 301 17.83 18.43 -2.93
N ALA A 302 17.09 18.95 -1.96
CA ALA A 302 17.45 18.76 -0.56
C ALA A 302 17.43 17.26 -0.26
N ALA A 303 18.48 16.76 0.41
CA ALA A 303 18.52 15.36 0.81
C ALA A 303 17.30 15.05 1.70
N MET A 304 16.47 14.11 1.25
CA MET A 304 15.24 13.73 1.95
C MET A 304 15.60 13.05 3.29
N PRO A 305 14.99 13.45 4.41
CA PRO A 305 15.18 12.76 5.68
C PRO A 305 14.63 11.32 5.55
N ARG A 306 15.52 10.34 5.64
CA ARG A 306 15.14 8.92 5.55
C ARG A 306 14.54 8.48 6.89
N ILE A 307 13.25 8.19 6.91
CA ILE A 307 12.57 7.64 8.10
C ILE A 307 13.06 6.21 8.32
N PRO A 308 13.63 5.85 9.48
CA PRO A 308 14.08 4.49 9.76
C PRO A 308 12.90 3.51 9.69
N ARG A 309 12.98 2.52 8.79
CA ARG A 309 12.03 1.41 8.70
C ARG A 309 12.59 0.19 9.42
N ALA A 310 11.73 -0.76 9.84
CA ALA A 310 12.22 -2.10 10.11
C ALA A 310 13.04 -2.55 8.88
N PRO A 311 14.22 -3.14 9.07
CA PRO A 311 15.00 -3.59 7.93
C PRO A 311 14.11 -4.53 7.11
N ASP A 312 13.95 -4.21 5.83
CA ASP A 312 13.49 -5.22 4.90
C ASP A 312 14.45 -6.39 5.09
N PRO A 313 13.93 -7.63 5.22
CA PRO A 313 14.82 -8.77 5.18
C PRO A 313 15.71 -8.59 3.96
N ALA A 314 17.01 -8.88 4.08
CA ALA A 314 17.87 -8.93 2.89
C ALA A 314 17.10 -9.68 1.80
N THR A 315 17.22 -9.30 0.52
CA THR A 315 16.45 -9.85 -0.62
C THR A 315 16.47 -11.39 -0.76
N ALA A 316 17.17 -12.06 0.16
CA ALA A 316 17.27 -13.48 0.39
C ALA A 316 16.42 -14.03 1.57
N GLU A 317 15.60 -13.27 2.30
CA GLU A 317 14.80 -13.79 3.43
C GLU A 317 13.29 -13.61 3.22
N ILE A 318 12.50 -14.57 3.71
CA ILE A 318 11.04 -14.57 3.62
C ILE A 318 10.44 -14.02 4.89
N GLN A 319 9.57 -13.03 4.74
CA GLN A 319 8.87 -12.39 5.84
C GLN A 319 7.44 -12.88 5.92
N ALA A 320 6.99 -13.21 7.13
CA ALA A 320 5.61 -13.57 7.40
C ALA A 320 4.86 -12.39 8.04
N LEU A 321 3.77 -11.96 7.41
CA LEU A 321 2.90 -10.91 7.89
C LEU A 321 1.51 -11.51 8.20
N PRO A 322 0.97 -11.32 9.42
CA PRO A 322 -0.42 -11.64 9.68
C PRO A 322 -1.33 -10.72 8.84
N VAL A 323 -2.37 -11.28 8.22
CA VAL A 323 -3.33 -10.51 7.43
C VAL A 323 -4.63 -10.35 8.22
N GLN A 324 -5.43 -11.41 8.29
CA GLN A 324 -6.68 -11.45 9.05
C GLN A 324 -7.04 -12.91 9.36
N GLY A 325 -7.72 -13.13 10.50
CA GLY A 325 -8.04 -14.47 10.97
C GLY A 325 -6.78 -15.31 11.18
N ASN A 326 -6.74 -16.47 10.53
CA ASN A 326 -5.61 -17.39 10.55
C ASN A 326 -4.82 -17.41 9.22
N VAL A 327 -4.94 -16.36 8.42
CA VAL A 327 -4.24 -16.19 7.13
C VAL A 327 -3.05 -15.25 7.28
N TYR A 328 -1.93 -15.67 6.71
CA TYR A 328 -0.66 -14.95 6.66
C TYR A 328 -0.25 -14.71 5.21
N MET A 329 0.45 -13.60 4.94
CA MET A 329 1.15 -13.35 3.70
C MET A 329 2.65 -13.59 3.92
N LEU A 330 3.26 -14.42 3.09
CA LEU A 330 4.71 -14.61 3.03
C LEU A 330 5.26 -13.83 1.83
N SER A 331 6.06 -12.80 2.09
CA SER A 331 6.70 -11.98 1.05
C SER A 331 8.19 -12.33 0.90
N GLY A 332 8.73 -12.09 -0.30
CA GLY A 332 10.14 -12.32 -0.61
C GLY A 332 10.46 -13.68 -1.26
N ALA A 333 9.45 -14.46 -1.65
CA ALA A 333 9.63 -15.75 -2.33
C ALA A 333 9.71 -15.64 -3.86
N GLY A 334 9.64 -14.45 -4.44
CA GLY A 334 9.23 -14.22 -5.82
C GLY A 334 7.91 -13.44 -5.77
N GLY A 335 6.79 -14.09 -6.11
CA GLY A 335 5.46 -13.63 -5.75
C GLY A 335 5.16 -13.79 -4.25
N ASN A 336 4.09 -13.13 -3.80
CA ASN A 336 3.52 -13.31 -2.48
C ASN A 336 2.87 -14.70 -2.37
N VAL A 337 3.02 -15.33 -1.21
CA VAL A 337 2.42 -16.63 -0.90
C VAL A 337 1.45 -16.45 0.26
N ALA A 338 0.18 -16.83 0.09
CA ALA A 338 -0.77 -16.83 1.22
C ALA A 338 -0.72 -18.16 1.96
N VAL A 339 -0.80 -18.15 3.29
CA VAL A 339 -0.78 -19.36 4.13
C VAL A 339 -1.91 -19.29 5.14
N GLN A 340 -2.85 -20.21 5.06
CA GLN A 340 -3.86 -20.43 6.08
C GLN A 340 -3.36 -21.49 7.07
N VAL A 341 -3.43 -21.17 8.36
CA VAL A 341 -2.93 -22.04 9.44
C VAL A 341 -4.09 -22.52 10.31
N GLY A 342 -4.26 -23.83 10.48
CA GLY A 342 -5.26 -24.31 11.43
C GLY A 342 -5.06 -25.74 11.89
N GLN A 343 -6.07 -26.26 12.61
CA GLN A 343 -5.96 -27.56 13.28
C GLN A 343 -5.90 -28.74 12.30
N MET A 344 -6.54 -28.61 11.13
CA MET A 344 -6.59 -29.69 10.12
C MET A 344 -5.31 -29.74 9.28
N GLY A 345 -4.57 -28.64 9.18
CA GLY A 345 -3.34 -28.53 8.40
C GLY A 345 -3.12 -27.12 7.85
N LEU A 346 -2.26 -27.02 6.84
CA LEU A 346 -1.95 -25.78 6.15
C LEU A 346 -2.49 -25.81 4.71
N VAL A 347 -3.04 -24.68 4.28
CA VAL A 347 -3.33 -24.36 2.88
C VAL A 347 -2.35 -23.27 2.45
N VAL A 348 -1.68 -23.48 1.32
CA VAL A 348 -0.73 -22.53 0.75
C VAL A 348 -1.24 -22.09 -0.61
N VAL A 349 -1.27 -20.79 -0.88
CA VAL A 349 -1.61 -20.23 -2.19
C VAL A 349 -0.33 -19.74 -2.84
N ASP A 350 0.02 -20.34 -3.98
CA ASP A 350 1.29 -20.20 -4.69
C ASP A 350 2.53 -20.63 -3.88
N THR A 351 3.65 -20.85 -4.56
CA THR A 351 4.87 -21.48 -3.98
C THR A 351 6.15 -20.73 -4.30
N GLY A 352 6.06 -19.52 -4.85
CA GLY A 352 7.22 -18.71 -5.16
C GLY A 352 8.10 -19.29 -6.27
N LEU A 353 9.31 -18.74 -6.37
CA LEU A 353 10.38 -19.21 -7.23
C LEU A 353 11.02 -20.50 -6.68
N ALA A 354 11.45 -21.37 -7.58
CA ALA A 354 12.08 -22.65 -7.24
C ALA A 354 13.28 -22.51 -6.29
N ASN A 355 14.14 -21.50 -6.51
CA ASN A 355 15.33 -21.25 -5.70
C ASN A 355 15.03 -20.71 -4.29
N MET A 356 13.77 -20.38 -3.99
CA MET A 356 13.32 -19.91 -2.68
C MET A 356 12.60 -20.99 -1.86
N SER A 357 12.39 -22.17 -2.43
CA SER A 357 11.58 -23.26 -1.83
C SER A 357 11.99 -23.63 -0.40
N ASP A 358 13.29 -23.85 -0.14
CA ASP A 358 13.77 -24.25 1.19
C ASP A 358 13.47 -23.19 2.25
N LYS A 359 13.63 -21.91 1.88
CA LYS A 359 13.34 -20.79 2.75
C LYS A 359 11.83 -20.65 2.97
N LEU A 360 11.03 -20.89 1.93
CA LEU A 360 9.58 -20.81 2.01
C LEU A 360 9.05 -21.91 2.94
N ILE A 361 9.51 -23.14 2.77
CA ILE A 361 9.18 -24.26 3.65
C ILE A 361 9.58 -23.94 5.09
N ALA A 362 10.79 -23.40 5.31
CA ALA A 362 11.23 -22.99 6.64
C ALA A 362 10.34 -21.89 7.25
N ALA A 363 9.92 -20.90 6.45
CA ALA A 363 9.01 -19.84 6.90
C ALA A 363 7.62 -20.40 7.25
N ILE A 364 7.06 -21.27 6.41
CA ILE A 364 5.79 -21.98 6.68
C ILE A 364 5.88 -22.78 7.99
N ARG A 365 7.00 -23.49 8.22
CA ARG A 365 7.21 -24.27 9.44
C ARG A 365 7.35 -23.41 10.70
N LYS A 366 7.82 -22.17 10.59
CA LYS A 366 7.79 -21.21 11.71
C LYS A 366 6.37 -20.79 12.09
N LEU A 367 5.43 -20.81 11.14
CA LEU A 367 4.02 -20.54 11.42
C LEU A 367 3.34 -21.73 12.10
N SER A 368 3.68 -22.96 11.70
CA SER A 368 3.07 -24.17 12.26
C SER A 368 3.78 -25.47 11.87
N ASP A 369 3.80 -26.41 12.82
CA ASP A 369 4.23 -27.80 12.61
C ASP A 369 3.12 -28.70 12.03
N ARG A 370 1.92 -28.15 11.77
CA ARG A 370 0.81 -28.93 11.20
C ARG A 370 1.14 -29.37 9.76
N PRO A 371 0.57 -30.50 9.30
CA PRO A 371 0.82 -30.99 7.95
C PRO A 371 0.35 -29.99 6.88
N LEU A 372 1.19 -29.74 5.86
CA LEU A 372 0.80 -28.98 4.68
C LEU A 372 0.00 -29.93 3.78
N GLN A 373 -1.25 -29.57 3.51
CA GLN A 373 -2.23 -30.47 2.89
C GLN A 373 -2.59 -30.04 1.49
N TYR A 374 -2.72 -28.72 1.28
CA TYR A 374 -3.15 -28.15 0.02
C TYR A 374 -2.19 -27.05 -0.42
N ILE A 375 -1.88 -27.07 -1.71
CA ILE A 375 -1.31 -25.97 -2.47
C ILE A 375 -2.39 -25.56 -3.48
N VAL A 376 -2.69 -24.27 -3.59
CA VAL A 376 -3.57 -23.72 -4.61
C VAL A 376 -2.75 -22.81 -5.50
N ASN A 377 -2.67 -23.08 -6.81
CA ASN A 377 -2.00 -22.17 -7.72
C ASN A 377 -2.99 -21.19 -8.35
N THR A 378 -2.67 -19.91 -8.29
CA THR A 378 -3.49 -18.84 -8.88
C THR A 378 -3.37 -18.85 -10.40
N HIS A 379 -2.16 -18.99 -10.93
CA HIS A 379 -1.84 -19.09 -12.36
C HIS A 379 -0.52 -19.86 -12.56
N MET A 380 0.01 -19.93 -13.80
CA MET A 380 1.11 -20.85 -14.15
C MET A 380 2.52 -20.26 -14.15
N HIS A 381 2.72 -18.98 -13.82
CA HIS A 381 4.06 -18.38 -13.93
C HIS A 381 5.02 -18.91 -12.84
N ALA A 382 6.30 -18.92 -13.20
CA ALA A 382 7.33 -19.64 -12.44
C ALA A 382 7.63 -19.03 -11.07
N ASP A 383 7.33 -17.76 -10.87
CA ASP A 383 7.40 -17.07 -9.58
C ASP A 383 6.19 -17.35 -8.67
N HIS A 384 5.20 -18.10 -9.15
CA HIS A 384 4.04 -18.58 -8.40
C HIS A 384 3.99 -20.10 -8.29
N THR A 385 4.54 -20.84 -9.26
CA THR A 385 4.51 -22.31 -9.27
C THR A 385 5.89 -22.96 -9.17
N GLY A 386 6.97 -22.18 -9.19
CA GLY A 386 8.33 -22.69 -9.27
C GLY A 386 8.71 -23.56 -8.07
N GLY A 387 8.19 -23.28 -6.89
CA GLY A 387 8.40 -24.06 -5.68
C GLY A 387 7.51 -25.30 -5.52
N ASN A 388 6.57 -25.55 -6.46
CA ASN A 388 5.53 -26.56 -6.29
C ASN A 388 6.09 -27.94 -5.91
N GLU A 389 7.11 -28.42 -6.62
CA GLU A 389 7.70 -29.75 -6.37
C GLU A 389 8.23 -29.87 -4.93
N ALA A 390 9.02 -28.89 -4.48
CA ALA A 390 9.65 -28.92 -3.17
C ALA A 390 8.63 -28.73 -2.04
N VAL A 391 7.73 -27.75 -2.18
CA VAL A 391 6.69 -27.47 -1.17
C VAL A 391 5.71 -28.64 -1.07
N ARG A 392 5.34 -29.27 -2.20
CA ARG A 392 4.55 -30.49 -2.24
C ARG A 392 5.23 -31.62 -1.46
N LYS A 393 6.51 -31.88 -1.72
CA LYS A 393 7.29 -32.93 -1.05
C LYS A 393 7.41 -32.72 0.46
N ALA A 394 7.36 -31.47 0.92
CA ALA A 394 7.34 -31.13 2.35
C ALA A 394 5.97 -31.29 3.03
N GLY A 395 4.91 -31.52 2.24
CA GLY A 395 3.55 -31.76 2.71
C GLY A 395 3.14 -33.23 2.66
N VAL A 396 1.85 -33.48 2.93
CA VAL A 396 1.23 -34.80 2.87
C VAL A 396 -0.23 -34.64 2.53
N THR A 397 -0.78 -35.55 1.74
CA THR A 397 -2.22 -35.62 1.48
C THR A 397 -2.81 -36.63 2.46
N ILE A 398 -3.66 -36.18 3.38
CA ILE A 398 -4.46 -37.07 4.22
C ILE A 398 -5.69 -37.50 3.42
N THR A 399 -5.66 -38.72 2.88
CA THR A 399 -6.73 -39.28 2.07
C THR A 399 -7.94 -39.66 2.93
N GLY A 400 -9.10 -39.09 2.61
CA GLY A 400 -10.41 -39.43 3.16
C GLY A 400 -11.43 -39.69 2.05
N ALA A 401 -11.55 -40.96 1.63
CA ALA A 401 -12.57 -41.56 0.75
C ALA A 401 -12.46 -41.38 -0.80
N ASN A 402 -12.71 -42.50 -1.49
CA ASN A 402 -12.80 -42.77 -2.94
C ASN A 402 -11.55 -42.63 -3.82
N VAL A 403 -10.48 -43.36 -3.48
CA VAL A 403 -9.40 -43.67 -4.42
C VAL A 403 -9.65 -45.04 -5.06
N THR A 404 -10.08 -45.08 -6.32
CA THR A 404 -10.04 -46.30 -7.15
C THR A 404 -8.78 -46.28 -8.01
N GLY A 405 -7.67 -46.83 -7.50
CA GLY A 405 -6.37 -46.88 -8.17
C GLY A 405 -5.24 -47.33 -7.24
N ASN A 406 -4.05 -47.64 -7.80
CA ASN A 406 -2.88 -48.03 -7.01
C ASN A 406 -2.48 -46.91 -6.02
N LEU A 407 -2.53 -47.25 -4.72
CA LEU A 407 -2.38 -46.36 -3.57
C LEU A 407 -0.94 -45.90 -3.26
N THR A 408 0.05 -46.19 -4.12
CA THR A 408 1.45 -45.86 -3.82
C THR A 408 1.73 -44.36 -3.86
N ASP A 409 0.95 -43.59 -4.63
CA ASP A 409 1.23 -42.16 -4.91
C ASP A 409 0.20 -41.24 -4.23
N ALA A 410 -0.95 -41.77 -3.80
CA ALA A 410 -2.08 -41.00 -3.27
C ALA A 410 -1.82 -40.33 -1.90
N ALA A 411 -0.73 -40.70 -1.22
CA ALA A 411 -0.27 -40.08 0.03
C ALA A 411 1.05 -39.29 -0.13
N VAL A 412 1.58 -39.16 -1.36
CA VAL A 412 2.90 -38.58 -1.60
C VAL A 412 2.78 -37.08 -1.85
N GLY A 413 3.07 -36.30 -0.79
CA GLY A 413 3.09 -34.85 -0.82
C GLY A 413 1.70 -34.20 -0.70
N ALA A 414 1.67 -32.87 -0.55
CA ALA A 414 0.44 -32.09 -0.52
C ALA A 414 -0.27 -32.03 -1.87
N GLN A 415 -1.60 -31.99 -1.86
CA GLN A 415 -2.39 -31.89 -3.08
C GLN A 415 -2.24 -30.49 -3.70
N ILE A 416 -1.92 -30.43 -5.00
CA ILE A 416 -1.88 -29.17 -5.77
C ILE A 416 -3.20 -29.03 -6.52
N ILE A 417 -3.93 -27.95 -6.26
CA ILE A 417 -5.21 -27.60 -6.86
C ILE A 417 -5.01 -26.39 -7.77
N ALA A 418 -5.48 -26.45 -9.01
CA ALA A 418 -5.49 -25.30 -9.91
C ALA A 418 -6.60 -25.41 -10.95
N HIS A 419 -6.84 -24.33 -11.70
CA HIS A 419 -7.69 -24.42 -12.89
C HIS A 419 -7.03 -25.32 -13.95
N VAL A 420 -7.83 -26.04 -14.76
CA VAL A 420 -7.31 -26.97 -15.78
C VAL A 420 -6.35 -26.32 -16.77
N ASN A 421 -6.52 -25.03 -17.06
CA ASN A 421 -5.62 -24.30 -17.95
C ASN A 421 -4.20 -24.18 -17.36
N VAL A 422 -4.06 -24.04 -16.03
CA VAL A 422 -2.74 -24.04 -15.38
C VAL A 422 -2.01 -25.36 -15.66
N LEU A 423 -2.69 -26.50 -15.46
CA LEU A 423 -2.13 -27.82 -15.77
C LEU A 423 -1.76 -27.93 -17.26
N ASN A 424 -2.63 -27.50 -18.17
CA ASN A 424 -2.37 -27.56 -19.61
C ASN A 424 -1.14 -26.72 -20.00
N ARG A 425 -0.96 -25.53 -19.39
CA ARG A 425 0.19 -24.67 -19.68
C ARG A 425 1.50 -25.22 -19.08
N MET A 426 1.44 -25.87 -17.92
CA MET A 426 2.61 -26.46 -17.26
C MET A 426 3.07 -27.78 -17.90
N SER A 427 2.11 -28.63 -18.31
CA SER A 427 2.38 -29.97 -18.85
C SER A 427 2.65 -30.01 -20.36
N ALA A 428 2.28 -28.95 -21.09
CA ALA A 428 2.44 -28.85 -22.55
C ALA A 428 1.90 -30.08 -23.33
N PRO A 429 0.60 -30.43 -23.19
CA PRO A 429 0.05 -31.72 -23.64
C PRO A 429 0.06 -31.93 -25.17
N THR A 430 0.39 -30.90 -25.96
CA THR A 430 0.42 -30.95 -27.44
C THR A 430 1.72 -31.51 -28.03
N GLY A 431 2.48 -32.30 -27.27
CA GLY A 431 3.69 -32.97 -27.76
C GLY A 431 4.98 -32.13 -27.71
N GLN A 432 4.96 -30.98 -27.04
CA GLN A 432 6.17 -30.24 -26.67
C GLN A 432 6.70 -30.75 -25.33
N GLN A 433 8.01 -30.68 -25.10
CA GLN A 433 8.57 -31.01 -23.80
C GLN A 433 8.01 -30.03 -22.75
N ALA A 434 7.45 -30.57 -21.67
CA ALA A 434 6.95 -29.77 -20.56
C ALA A 434 8.06 -28.86 -20.01
N SER A 435 7.71 -27.61 -19.72
CA SER A 435 8.61 -26.60 -19.18
C SER A 435 8.84 -26.76 -17.68
N THR A 436 8.08 -27.65 -17.03
CA THR A 436 8.10 -27.88 -15.58
C THR A 436 8.13 -29.39 -15.25
N PRO A 437 8.78 -29.81 -14.15
CA PRO A 437 8.82 -31.21 -13.74
C PRO A 437 7.43 -31.79 -13.43
N PHE A 438 7.20 -33.08 -13.69
CA PHE A 438 5.91 -33.75 -13.43
C PHE A 438 5.40 -33.55 -12.00
N ASP A 439 6.28 -33.64 -11.00
CA ASP A 439 5.96 -33.48 -9.58
C ASP A 439 5.52 -32.04 -9.20
N SER A 440 5.68 -31.07 -10.10
CA SER A 440 5.26 -29.68 -9.90
C SER A 440 3.84 -29.39 -10.41
N TRP A 441 3.23 -30.31 -11.14
CA TRP A 441 1.95 -30.08 -11.81
C TRP A 441 0.76 -30.15 -10.84
N PRO A 442 -0.35 -29.44 -11.15
CA PRO A 442 -1.60 -29.62 -10.43
C PRO A 442 -2.03 -31.10 -10.42
N THR A 443 -2.28 -31.63 -9.23
CA THR A 443 -2.73 -33.02 -9.03
C THR A 443 -4.25 -33.14 -8.97
N GLU A 444 -4.93 -32.02 -8.75
CA GLU A 444 -6.36 -31.88 -8.92
C GLU A 444 -6.65 -30.61 -9.72
N THR A 445 -7.55 -30.71 -10.68
CA THR A 445 -7.99 -29.56 -11.45
C THR A 445 -9.49 -29.40 -11.39
N TYR A 446 -9.93 -28.15 -11.50
CA TYR A 446 -11.33 -27.81 -11.73
C TYR A 446 -11.44 -27.10 -13.09
N VAL A 447 -12.61 -27.23 -13.73
CA VAL A 447 -12.78 -26.88 -15.16
C VAL A 447 -13.69 -25.66 -15.36
N SER A 448 -14.68 -25.42 -14.50
CA SER A 448 -15.62 -24.33 -14.69
C SER A 448 -16.00 -23.65 -13.37
N GLY A 449 -16.12 -22.32 -13.43
CA GLY A 449 -16.68 -21.48 -12.37
C GLY A 449 -15.77 -21.35 -11.16
N GLN A 450 -15.89 -22.30 -10.23
CA GLN A 450 -15.15 -22.31 -8.97
C GLN A 450 -15.03 -23.72 -8.39
N LYS A 451 -14.06 -23.91 -7.51
CA LYS A 451 -13.95 -25.05 -6.61
C LYS A 451 -14.09 -24.57 -5.17
N GLU A 452 -14.75 -25.35 -4.35
CA GLU A 452 -14.95 -25.06 -2.93
C GLU A 452 -14.23 -26.13 -2.10
N LEU A 453 -13.60 -25.70 -1.00
CA LEU A 453 -13.17 -26.58 0.07
C LEU A 453 -13.63 -26.02 1.42
N PHE A 454 -13.85 -26.91 2.38
CA PHE A 454 -14.03 -26.53 3.78
C PHE A 454 -12.85 -27.08 4.57
N PHE A 455 -12.05 -26.19 5.16
CA PHE A 455 -10.83 -26.57 5.84
C PHE A 455 -10.45 -25.55 6.91
N ASN A 456 -9.95 -26.03 8.06
CA ASN A 456 -9.63 -25.21 9.22
C ASN A 456 -10.82 -24.36 9.73
N ASP A 457 -12.03 -24.94 9.71
CA ASP A 457 -13.29 -24.30 10.14
C ASP A 457 -13.71 -23.07 9.32
N GLU A 458 -13.24 -22.98 8.06
CA GLU A 458 -13.75 -21.98 7.11
C GLU A 458 -13.96 -22.52 5.70
N PRO A 459 -14.96 -22.00 4.96
CA PRO A 459 -15.07 -22.22 3.53
C PRO A 459 -14.00 -21.41 2.79
N ILE A 460 -13.40 -22.05 1.79
CA ILE A 460 -12.43 -21.45 0.87
C ILE A 460 -12.96 -21.64 -0.55
N GLU A 461 -13.12 -20.53 -1.27
CA GLU A 461 -13.58 -20.53 -2.65
C GLU A 461 -12.42 -20.23 -3.60
N ILE A 462 -12.16 -21.13 -4.54
CA ILE A 462 -11.16 -20.97 -5.60
C ILE A 462 -11.91 -20.64 -6.88
N LYS A 463 -11.91 -19.37 -7.29
CA LYS A 463 -12.75 -18.84 -8.37
C LYS A 463 -11.92 -18.60 -9.62
N HIS A 464 -12.22 -19.29 -10.71
CA HIS A 464 -11.55 -19.07 -11.99
C HIS A 464 -11.92 -17.70 -12.55
N GLN A 465 -10.92 -16.96 -13.02
CA GLN A 465 -11.06 -15.73 -13.76
C GLN A 465 -10.48 -15.93 -15.17
N PRO A 466 -11.31 -15.86 -16.23
CA PRO A 466 -10.83 -16.08 -17.58
C PRO A 466 -10.16 -14.83 -18.17
N ALA A 467 -9.06 -15.05 -18.89
CA ALA A 467 -8.46 -14.11 -19.85
C ALA A 467 -8.02 -12.75 -19.28
N ALA A 468 -7.58 -12.73 -18.02
CA ALA A 468 -7.06 -11.56 -17.34
C ALA A 468 -5.54 -11.46 -17.55
N HIS A 469 -4.76 -11.76 -16.50
CA HIS A 469 -3.33 -11.96 -16.57
C HIS A 469 -2.98 -13.13 -17.51
N THR A 470 -3.70 -14.26 -17.39
CA THR A 470 -3.63 -15.46 -18.24
C THR A 470 -5.03 -16.05 -18.50
N ASP A 471 -5.12 -17.23 -19.12
CA ASP A 471 -6.37 -18.00 -19.23
C ASP A 471 -6.65 -18.92 -18.03
N GLY A 472 -5.74 -19.00 -17.06
CA GLY A 472 -5.79 -19.91 -15.92
C GLY A 472 -5.99 -19.24 -14.56
N ASP A 473 -6.16 -17.93 -14.51
CA ASP A 473 -6.12 -17.16 -13.26
C ASP A 473 -7.21 -17.57 -12.28
N SER A 474 -6.90 -17.50 -10.98
CA SER A 474 -7.84 -17.84 -9.91
C SER A 474 -7.71 -16.88 -8.73
N PHE A 475 -8.85 -16.41 -8.20
CA PHE A 475 -8.92 -15.83 -6.86
C PHE A 475 -9.08 -16.95 -5.82
N VAL A 476 -8.41 -16.84 -4.68
CA VAL A 476 -8.63 -17.73 -3.53
C VAL A 476 -9.19 -16.93 -2.38
N PHE A 477 -10.46 -17.16 -2.03
CA PHE A 477 -11.18 -16.42 -1.00
C PHE A 477 -11.36 -17.26 0.26
N PHE A 478 -10.67 -16.88 1.34
CA PHE A 478 -10.86 -17.41 2.69
C PHE A 478 -12.03 -16.67 3.36
N ARG A 479 -13.21 -17.30 3.39
CA ARG A 479 -14.47 -16.60 3.70
C ARG A 479 -14.62 -16.14 5.13
N HIS A 480 -14.09 -16.89 6.10
CA HIS A 480 -14.20 -16.51 7.52
C HIS A 480 -13.11 -15.50 7.87
N SER A 481 -11.88 -15.77 7.44
CA SER A 481 -10.76 -14.84 7.58
C SER A 481 -10.98 -13.55 6.78
N ASP A 482 -11.87 -13.58 5.79
CA ASP A 482 -12.24 -12.48 4.91
C ASP A 482 -11.01 -11.90 4.19
N VAL A 483 -10.30 -12.79 3.49
CA VAL A 483 -9.06 -12.50 2.74
C VAL A 483 -9.13 -13.12 1.34
N VAL A 484 -8.79 -12.34 0.32
CA VAL A 484 -8.67 -12.80 -1.08
C VAL A 484 -7.20 -12.77 -1.51
N ALA A 485 -6.65 -13.92 -1.91
CA ALA A 485 -5.39 -13.96 -2.67
C ALA A 485 -5.69 -13.81 -4.17
N ALA A 486 -5.12 -12.80 -4.81
CA ALA A 486 -5.50 -12.38 -6.15
C ALA A 486 -4.58 -12.85 -7.28
N GLY A 487 -3.39 -13.37 -6.96
CA GLY A 487 -2.35 -13.62 -7.96
C GLY A 487 -2.02 -12.35 -8.74
N ASP A 488 -1.53 -12.50 -9.97
CA ASP A 488 -1.03 -11.38 -10.78
C ASP A 488 -2.10 -10.56 -11.51
N ILE A 489 -3.38 -10.85 -11.25
CA ILE A 489 -4.50 -9.94 -11.60
C ILE A 489 -4.34 -8.60 -10.86
N PHE A 490 -3.79 -8.62 -9.64
CA PHE A 490 -3.59 -7.42 -8.85
C PHE A 490 -2.20 -7.40 -8.23
N THR A 491 -1.43 -6.36 -8.54
CA THR A 491 -0.11 -6.12 -7.95
C THR A 491 0.01 -4.65 -7.55
N THR A 492 0.91 -4.36 -6.60
CA THR A 492 1.18 -2.98 -6.17
C THR A 492 2.55 -2.47 -6.59
N THR A 493 3.29 -3.23 -7.41
CA THR A 493 4.71 -2.94 -7.71
C THR A 493 4.98 -2.66 -9.18
N SER A 494 4.05 -2.99 -10.07
CA SER A 494 4.19 -2.75 -11.51
C SER A 494 2.86 -2.47 -12.18
N TYR A 495 2.90 -2.09 -13.46
CA TYR A 495 1.73 -2.21 -14.33
C TYR A 495 1.30 -3.68 -14.46
N PRO A 496 0.05 -3.95 -14.88
CA PRO A 496 -0.39 -5.32 -15.15
C PRO A 496 0.53 -6.00 -16.15
N PHE A 497 1.00 -7.18 -15.81
CA PHE A 497 1.58 -8.05 -16.80
C PHE A 497 0.44 -8.83 -17.45
N ILE A 498 0.08 -8.53 -18.70
CA ILE A 498 -0.94 -9.28 -19.44
C ILE A 498 -0.24 -10.24 -20.41
N ASP A 499 -0.35 -11.55 -20.17
CA ASP A 499 0.26 -12.58 -21.00
C ASP A 499 -0.66 -12.99 -22.15
N LEU A 500 -0.56 -12.24 -23.26
CA LEU A 500 -1.38 -12.48 -24.47
C LEU A 500 -1.20 -13.89 -25.05
N GLU A 501 0.02 -14.43 -25.00
CA GLU A 501 0.33 -15.78 -25.52
C GLU A 501 -0.31 -16.88 -24.67
N ARG A 502 -0.52 -16.59 -23.38
CA ARG A 502 -1.24 -17.45 -22.43
C ARG A 502 -2.69 -17.05 -22.25
N GLY A 503 -3.24 -16.25 -23.15
CA GLY A 503 -4.68 -16.00 -23.26
C GLY A 503 -5.19 -14.81 -22.45
N GLY A 504 -4.30 -14.04 -21.81
CA GLY A 504 -4.64 -12.79 -21.14
C GLY A 504 -5.12 -11.70 -22.10
N SER A 505 -5.78 -10.68 -21.57
CA SER A 505 -6.26 -9.52 -22.32
C SER A 505 -6.56 -8.32 -21.43
N ILE A 506 -6.49 -7.11 -21.98
CA ILE A 506 -6.83 -5.90 -21.21
C ILE A 506 -8.29 -5.87 -20.73
N GLN A 507 -9.23 -6.41 -21.51
CA GLN A 507 -10.62 -6.42 -21.07
C GLN A 507 -10.84 -7.44 -19.95
N GLY A 508 -10.26 -8.63 -20.06
CA GLY A 508 -10.35 -9.62 -18.99
C GLY A 508 -9.65 -9.17 -17.71
N GLU A 509 -8.57 -8.39 -17.80
CA GLU A 509 -7.92 -7.76 -16.64
C GLU A 509 -8.86 -6.76 -15.95
N ILE A 510 -9.52 -5.88 -16.72
CA ILE A 510 -10.52 -4.94 -16.17
C ILE A 510 -11.71 -5.69 -15.56
N ASP A 511 -12.21 -6.73 -16.24
CA ASP A 511 -13.32 -7.55 -15.75
C ASP A 511 -12.92 -8.29 -14.45
N ALA A 512 -11.66 -8.72 -14.34
CA ALA A 512 -11.11 -9.35 -13.14
C ALA A 512 -11.03 -8.37 -11.96
N LEU A 513 -10.52 -7.16 -12.20
CA LEU A 513 -10.44 -6.12 -11.17
C LEU A 513 -11.84 -5.68 -10.71
N ASN A 514 -12.80 -5.54 -11.62
CA ASN A 514 -14.20 -5.27 -11.26
C ASN A 514 -14.80 -6.41 -10.45
N ARG A 515 -14.55 -7.67 -10.83
CA ARG A 515 -15.01 -8.81 -10.04
C ARG A 515 -14.34 -8.90 -8.67
N LEU A 516 -13.08 -8.49 -8.56
CA LEU A 516 -12.40 -8.38 -7.27
C LEU A 516 -13.07 -7.32 -6.40
N LEU A 517 -13.41 -6.14 -6.97
CA LEU A 517 -14.21 -5.10 -6.29
C LEU A 517 -15.59 -5.61 -5.84
N ASP A 518 -16.25 -6.47 -6.63
CA ASP A 518 -17.52 -7.09 -6.21
C ASP A 518 -17.36 -8.10 -5.04
N LEU A 519 -16.15 -8.63 -4.83
CA LEU A 519 -15.85 -9.62 -3.79
C LEU A 519 -15.40 -8.98 -2.48
N VAL A 520 -14.66 -7.88 -2.56
CA VAL A 520 -14.10 -7.19 -1.39
C VAL A 520 -15.13 -6.23 -0.83
N ILE A 521 -15.35 -6.29 0.48
CA ILE A 521 -16.30 -5.41 1.16
C ILE A 521 -15.49 -4.50 2.08
N PRO A 522 -15.63 -3.17 1.95
CA PRO A 522 -14.91 -2.25 2.80
C PRO A 522 -15.50 -2.28 4.20
N LYS A 523 -14.68 -1.93 5.19
CA LYS A 523 -15.20 -1.50 6.49
C LYS A 523 -15.61 -0.03 6.41
N HIS A 524 -15.68 0.63 7.57
CA HIS A 524 -15.95 2.05 7.67
C HIS A 524 -14.88 2.84 6.90
N ASP A 525 -15.32 3.84 6.14
CA ASP A 525 -14.44 4.80 5.44
C ASP A 525 -13.46 4.16 4.44
N GLU A 526 -13.87 3.10 3.74
CA GLU A 526 -13.04 2.42 2.72
C GLU A 526 -11.66 1.95 3.25
N GLU A 527 -11.55 1.65 4.55
CA GLU A 527 -10.32 1.14 5.19
C GLU A 527 -10.53 -0.23 5.85
N GLY A 528 -9.76 -1.22 5.39
CA GLY A 528 -9.90 -2.60 5.85
C GLY A 528 -11.22 -3.23 5.41
N GLY A 529 -11.68 -4.26 6.15
CA GLY A 529 -12.79 -5.11 5.73
C GLY A 529 -12.24 -6.40 5.13
N THR A 530 -12.59 -6.69 3.89
CA THR A 530 -11.94 -7.77 3.13
C THR A 530 -10.53 -7.35 2.72
N TYR A 531 -9.52 -8.10 3.18
CA TYR A 531 -8.14 -7.85 2.77
C TYR A 531 -7.79 -8.58 1.47
N VAL A 532 -6.91 -7.99 0.67
CA VAL A 532 -6.39 -8.54 -0.57
C VAL A 532 -4.89 -8.78 -0.45
N ILE A 533 -4.46 -10.00 -0.76
CA ILE A 533 -3.06 -10.36 -0.97
C ILE A 533 -2.80 -10.28 -2.48
N PRO A 534 -2.07 -9.25 -2.97
CA PRO A 534 -1.71 -9.16 -4.38
C PRO A 534 -0.67 -10.23 -4.74
N GLY A 535 -0.53 -10.54 -6.02
CA GLY A 535 0.55 -11.41 -6.52
C GLY A 535 1.93 -10.88 -6.17
N HIS A 536 2.11 -9.55 -6.18
CA HIS A 536 3.33 -8.87 -5.75
C HIS A 536 3.02 -7.59 -4.98
N GLY A 537 3.77 -7.35 -3.90
CA GLY A 537 3.73 -6.11 -3.14
C GLY A 537 3.07 -6.23 -1.76
N ARG A 538 2.41 -5.17 -1.32
CA ARG A 538 1.91 -5.03 0.07
C ARG A 538 0.49 -5.56 0.25
N ILE A 539 0.10 -5.82 1.50
CA ILE A 539 -1.30 -6.10 1.85
C ILE A 539 -2.17 -4.90 1.47
N CYS A 540 -3.34 -5.19 0.90
CA CYS A 540 -4.28 -4.20 0.37
C CYS A 540 -5.70 -4.43 0.88
N ASP A 541 -6.56 -3.45 0.65
CA ASP A 541 -8.02 -3.55 0.76
C ASP A 541 -8.68 -3.01 -0.52
N GLU A 542 -10.00 -2.82 -0.50
CA GLU A 542 -10.78 -2.39 -1.67
C GLU A 542 -10.23 -1.12 -2.33
N PHE A 543 -9.89 -0.09 -1.54
CA PHE A 543 -9.47 1.19 -2.10
C PHE A 543 -8.19 1.06 -2.95
N ASP A 544 -7.28 0.17 -2.55
CA ASP A 544 -6.05 -0.08 -3.30
C ASP A 544 -6.36 -0.79 -4.64
N VAL A 545 -7.33 -1.70 -4.67
CA VAL A 545 -7.80 -2.37 -5.88
C VAL A 545 -8.50 -1.37 -6.80
N LEU A 546 -9.30 -0.47 -6.23
CA LEU A 546 -10.05 0.57 -6.95
C LEU A 546 -9.10 1.50 -7.71
N GLU A 547 -8.06 2.03 -7.05
CA GLU A 547 -7.10 2.92 -7.70
C GLU A 547 -6.35 2.23 -8.84
N TYR A 548 -6.02 0.95 -8.66
CA TYR A 548 -5.40 0.16 -9.72
C TYR A 548 -6.35 -0.10 -10.90
N ARG A 549 -7.61 -0.45 -10.63
CA ARG A 549 -8.68 -0.60 -11.65
C ARG A 549 -8.85 0.68 -12.45
N ASP A 550 -8.89 1.82 -11.77
CA ASP A 550 -9.05 3.13 -12.38
C ASP A 550 -7.88 3.44 -13.32
N MET A 551 -6.64 3.24 -12.86
CA MET A 551 -5.43 3.39 -13.68
C MET A 551 -5.48 2.53 -14.95
N VAL A 552 -5.80 1.24 -14.82
CA VAL A 552 -5.86 0.32 -15.97
C VAL A 552 -6.92 0.76 -16.98
N THR A 553 -8.09 1.17 -16.48
CA THR A 553 -9.22 1.64 -17.32
C THR A 553 -8.87 2.92 -18.07
N ILE A 554 -8.30 3.91 -17.37
CA ILE A 554 -7.88 5.19 -17.95
C ILE A 554 -6.84 4.97 -19.05
N ILE A 555 -5.83 4.13 -18.80
CA ILE A 555 -4.79 3.85 -19.80
C ILE A 555 -5.38 3.10 -21.01
N ARG A 556 -6.28 2.14 -20.79
CA ARG A 556 -7.01 1.45 -21.87
C ARG A 556 -7.73 2.47 -22.77
N ASP A 557 -8.43 3.43 -22.19
CA ASP A 557 -9.18 4.46 -22.92
C ASP A 557 -8.26 5.42 -23.68
N ARG A 558 -7.13 5.83 -23.08
CA ARG A 558 -6.10 6.65 -23.75
C ARG A 558 -5.48 5.94 -24.96
N VAL A 559 -5.13 4.66 -24.83
CA VAL A 559 -4.60 3.85 -25.93
C VAL A 559 -5.66 3.62 -27.01
N GLN A 560 -6.90 3.31 -26.61
CA GLN A 560 -8.00 3.13 -27.56
C GLN A 560 -8.27 4.41 -28.38
N ALA A 561 -8.24 5.58 -27.74
CA ALA A 561 -8.37 6.86 -28.42
C ALA A 561 -7.22 7.10 -29.42
N SER A 562 -5.99 6.71 -29.07
CA SER A 562 -4.83 6.80 -29.96
C SER A 562 -4.93 5.86 -31.17
N ILE A 563 -5.42 4.63 -30.97
CA ILE A 563 -5.72 3.68 -32.05
C ILE A 563 -6.78 4.25 -32.99
N LYS A 564 -7.85 4.86 -32.46
CA LYS A 564 -8.90 5.50 -33.27
C LYS A 564 -8.36 6.66 -34.12
N LYS A 565 -7.28 7.34 -33.66
CA LYS A 565 -6.55 8.35 -34.42
C LYS A 565 -5.55 7.78 -35.44
N GLY A 566 -5.47 6.45 -35.57
CA GLY A 566 -4.59 5.76 -36.52
C GLY A 566 -3.14 5.66 -36.07
N MET A 567 -2.84 5.89 -34.79
CA MET A 567 -1.46 5.79 -34.27
C MET A 567 -0.98 4.33 -34.28
N THR A 568 0.29 4.12 -34.63
CA THR A 568 0.97 2.83 -34.53
C THR A 568 1.40 2.52 -33.10
N LEU A 569 1.76 1.27 -32.80
CA LEU A 569 2.27 0.88 -31.48
C LEU A 569 3.46 1.76 -31.04
N GLU A 570 4.43 1.98 -31.92
CA GLU A 570 5.61 2.82 -31.63
C GLU A 570 5.23 4.28 -31.33
N GLN A 571 4.24 4.81 -32.05
CA GLN A 571 3.71 6.15 -31.77
C GLN A 571 2.98 6.19 -30.43
N VAL A 572 2.27 5.12 -30.05
CA VAL A 572 1.59 5.04 -28.76
C VAL A 572 2.61 4.94 -27.61
N LYS A 573 3.65 4.12 -27.72
CA LYS A 573 4.73 4.01 -26.72
C LYS A 573 5.46 5.35 -26.51
N THR A 574 5.69 6.09 -27.60
CA THR A 574 6.37 7.40 -27.53
C THR A 574 5.47 8.55 -27.07
N ALA A 575 4.14 8.37 -27.07
CA ALA A 575 3.17 9.40 -26.66
C ALA A 575 3.07 9.63 -25.14
N ARG A 576 3.76 8.82 -24.32
CA ARG A 576 3.80 8.95 -22.84
C ARG A 576 2.41 9.01 -22.20
N LEU A 577 1.49 8.16 -22.68
CA LEU A 577 0.10 8.11 -22.21
C LEU A 577 -0.05 7.65 -20.74
N THR A 578 1.04 7.25 -20.09
CA THR A 578 1.11 6.70 -18.73
C THR A 578 2.00 7.51 -17.79
N LEU A 579 2.45 8.70 -18.21
CA LEU A 579 3.42 9.52 -17.46
C LEU A 579 3.01 9.79 -16.00
N ASP A 580 1.71 9.86 -15.75
CA ASP A 580 1.10 10.00 -14.43
C ASP A 580 1.34 8.81 -13.48
N TYR A 581 1.71 7.65 -14.00
CA TYR A 581 1.87 6.41 -13.25
C TYR A 581 3.29 5.83 -13.34
N ASP A 582 4.11 6.28 -14.30
CA ASP A 582 5.43 5.70 -14.59
C ASP A 582 6.41 5.76 -13.40
N SER A 583 6.42 6.86 -12.63
CA SER A 583 7.27 6.96 -11.43
C SER A 583 6.87 5.95 -10.34
N ARG A 584 5.61 5.50 -10.34
CA ARG A 584 5.07 4.58 -9.34
C ARG A 584 5.24 3.11 -9.73
N TYR A 585 5.04 2.80 -11.02
CA TYR A 585 4.95 1.43 -11.53
C TYR A 585 6.09 1.04 -12.49
N GLY A 586 7.00 1.97 -12.79
CA GLY A 586 8.16 1.72 -13.63
C GLY A 586 7.85 1.76 -15.13
N SER A 587 8.46 0.86 -15.89
CA SER A 587 8.30 0.86 -17.36
C SER A 587 6.92 0.36 -17.78
N SER A 588 6.22 1.15 -18.60
CA SER A 588 4.92 0.82 -19.17
C SER A 588 5.00 0.11 -20.53
N ASP A 589 6.19 -0.07 -21.11
CA ASP A 589 6.36 -0.52 -22.51
C ASP A 589 5.64 -1.84 -22.81
N ARG A 590 5.81 -2.83 -21.93
CA ARG A 590 5.17 -4.15 -22.06
C ARG A 590 3.66 -4.06 -21.90
N PHE A 591 3.20 -3.28 -20.92
CA PHE A 591 1.78 -3.09 -20.64
C PHE A 591 1.09 -2.39 -21.80
N ILE A 592 1.65 -1.28 -22.31
CA ILE A 592 1.12 -0.53 -23.45
C ILE A 592 1.05 -1.41 -24.70
N GLU A 593 2.06 -2.24 -24.94
CA GLU A 593 2.03 -3.22 -26.02
C GLU A 593 0.88 -4.22 -25.85
N ALA A 594 0.70 -4.77 -24.65
CA ALA A 594 -0.37 -5.71 -24.38
C ALA A 594 -1.76 -5.09 -24.54
N VAL A 595 -1.96 -3.85 -24.06
CA VAL A 595 -3.19 -3.06 -24.24
C VAL A 595 -3.47 -2.84 -25.72
N TYR A 596 -2.49 -2.33 -26.47
CA TYR A 596 -2.64 -2.02 -27.89
C TYR A 596 -3.01 -3.27 -28.70
N LYS A 597 -2.27 -4.37 -28.49
CA LYS A 597 -2.47 -5.65 -29.17
C LYS A 597 -3.84 -6.26 -28.83
N SER A 598 -4.23 -6.24 -27.56
CA SER A 598 -5.55 -6.68 -27.12
C SER A 598 -6.67 -5.92 -27.83
N LEU A 599 -6.58 -4.59 -27.89
CA LEU A 599 -7.60 -3.73 -28.51
C LEU A 599 -7.67 -3.88 -30.03
N LYS A 600 -6.57 -4.27 -30.68
CA LYS A 600 -6.54 -4.56 -32.13
C LYS A 600 -6.97 -5.99 -32.47
N GLY A 601 -7.19 -6.85 -31.47
CA GLY A 601 -7.48 -8.27 -31.67
C GLY A 601 -6.30 -9.06 -32.23
N THR A 602 -5.08 -8.52 -32.09
CA THR A 602 -3.84 -9.19 -32.51
C THR A 602 -3.23 -9.79 -31.25
N LYS A 603 -3.41 -11.10 -31.02
CA LYS A 603 -2.79 -11.80 -29.89
C LYS A 603 -1.34 -12.13 -30.18
#